data_AF-A0A438M5X7-F1
#
_entry.id   AF-A0A438M5X7-F1
#
_cell.length_a   1.000
_cell.length_b   1.000
_cell.length_c   1.000
_cell.angle_alpha   90.00
_cell.angle_beta   90.00
_cell.angle_gamma   90.00
#
_symmetry.space_group_name_H-M   'P 1'
#
loop_
_entity.id
_entity.type
_entity.pdbx_description
1 polymer ?
#
loop_
_entity_poly.entity_id
_entity_poly.type
_entity_poly.pdbx_seq_one_letter_code
_entity_poly.pdbx_strand_id
1 'polypeptide(L)'
;MHEHKRLGRGLELAELAERLRAGDIGLEFLTGELQGHHDPGGIVFTVLAALSGMEREYIRDKTLDGHESARVRGKNIGGATVTDPAMLSMALHLRDQGQSLRDIAAQLLITQGKKKGKRPSPATVMRMLRDHDEHATAAETNEIEPAR
;
A
#
# COMPACT_ATOMS: atom_id res chain seq x y z
N MET A 1 -27.04 22.67 3.33
CA MET A 1 -26.61 21.25 3.41
C MET A 1 -27.36 20.54 4.54
N HIS A 2 -27.65 19.25 4.43
CA HIS A 2 -28.43 18.57 5.49
C HIS A 2 -27.65 18.44 6.81
N GLU A 3 -26.37 18.09 6.76
CA GLU A 3 -25.46 18.00 7.92
C GLU A 3 -24.00 18.16 7.46
N HIS A 4 -23.07 18.44 8.37
CA HIS A 4 -21.65 18.69 8.05
C HIS A 4 -20.93 17.49 7.41
N LYS A 5 -21.31 16.25 7.76
CA LYS A 5 -20.72 15.01 7.23
C LYS A 5 -20.91 14.80 5.73
N ARG A 6 -21.77 15.61 5.09
CA ARG A 6 -22.09 15.55 3.66
C ARG A 6 -21.23 16.48 2.80
N LEU A 7 -20.33 17.26 3.41
CA LEU A 7 -19.49 18.23 2.70
C LEU A 7 -18.32 17.59 1.92
N GLY A 8 -17.96 16.35 2.23
CA GLY A 8 -16.78 15.70 1.68
C GLY A 8 -15.79 15.30 2.77
N ARG A 9 -14.60 14.85 2.37
CA ARG A 9 -13.54 14.38 3.28
C ARG A 9 -12.17 14.82 2.75
N GLY A 10 -11.21 14.97 3.63
CA GLY A 10 -9.80 15.24 3.33
C GLY A 10 -9.61 16.54 2.57
N LEU A 11 -8.74 16.49 1.54
CA LEU A 11 -8.36 17.66 0.75
C LEU A 11 -9.56 18.34 0.07
N GLU A 12 -10.55 17.57 -0.37
CA GLU A 12 -11.76 18.10 -1.03
C GLU A 12 -12.57 19.00 -0.09
N LEU A 13 -12.55 18.72 1.22
CA LEU A 13 -13.20 19.56 2.23
C LEU A 13 -12.47 20.88 2.44
N ALA A 14 -11.13 20.88 2.41
CA ALA A 14 -10.32 22.10 2.44
C ALA A 14 -10.61 22.99 1.24
N GLU A 15 -10.54 22.40 0.05
CA GLU A 15 -10.77 23.11 -1.20
C GLU A 15 -12.19 23.65 -1.27
N LEU A 16 -13.18 22.90 -0.79
CA LEU A 16 -14.56 23.38 -0.72
C LEU A 16 -14.69 24.56 0.26
N ALA A 17 -14.11 24.46 1.46
CA ALA A 17 -14.15 25.54 2.44
C ALA A 17 -13.48 26.82 1.89
N GLU A 18 -12.34 26.71 1.23
CA GLU A 18 -11.64 27.85 0.62
C GLU A 18 -12.42 28.44 -0.56
N ARG A 19 -12.98 27.61 -1.45
CA ARG A 19 -13.81 28.10 -2.56
C ARG A 19 -15.04 28.87 -2.08
N LEU A 20 -15.73 28.34 -1.07
CA LEU A 20 -16.89 28.99 -0.48
C LEU A 20 -16.50 30.29 0.23
N ARG A 21 -15.35 30.31 0.92
CA ARG A 21 -14.81 31.52 1.56
C ARG A 21 -14.43 32.60 0.54
N ALA A 22 -13.74 32.23 -0.53
CA ALA A 22 -13.36 33.15 -1.60
C ALA A 22 -14.58 33.73 -2.34
N GLY A 23 -15.68 32.99 -2.39
CA GLY A 23 -16.94 33.44 -2.98
C GLY A 23 -17.85 34.21 -2.03
N ASP A 24 -17.46 34.40 -0.76
CA ASP A 24 -18.31 34.97 0.30
C ASP A 24 -19.64 34.21 0.49
N ILE A 25 -19.60 32.87 0.37
CA ILE A 25 -20.77 31.99 0.44
C ILE A 25 -20.82 31.29 1.81
N GLY A 26 -21.84 31.62 2.61
CA GLY A 26 -22.10 30.99 3.90
C GLY A 26 -22.56 29.53 3.80
N LEU A 27 -22.46 28.80 4.91
CA LEU A 27 -22.94 27.42 5.03
C LEU A 27 -24.14 27.36 5.96
N GLU A 28 -25.24 26.80 5.48
CA GLU A 28 -26.36 26.45 6.34
C GLU A 28 -26.44 24.93 6.53
N PHE A 29 -26.43 24.48 7.78
CA PHE A 29 -26.69 23.08 8.13
C PHE A 29 -28.10 22.94 8.69
N LEU A 30 -28.91 22.08 8.06
CA LEU A 30 -30.30 21.88 8.44
C LEU A 30 -30.46 21.01 9.70
N THR A 31 -29.46 20.16 10.01
CA THR A 31 -29.48 19.20 11.12
C THR A 31 -28.07 18.93 11.66
N GLY A 32 -27.99 18.27 12.82
CA GLY A 32 -26.74 17.85 13.48
C GLY A 32 -26.15 18.89 14.43
N GLU A 33 -24.96 18.60 14.96
CA GLU A 33 -24.31 19.41 16.00
C GLU A 33 -23.93 20.83 15.56
N LEU A 34 -23.76 21.03 14.24
CA LEU A 34 -23.45 22.33 13.65
C LEU A 34 -24.68 22.97 13.00
N GLN A 35 -25.91 22.61 13.39
CA GLN A 35 -27.12 23.18 12.80
C GLN A 35 -27.13 24.72 12.86
N GLY A 36 -27.58 25.37 11.77
CA GLY A 36 -27.68 26.82 11.64
C GLY A 36 -26.86 27.39 10.48
N HIS A 37 -26.87 28.71 10.37
CA HIS A 37 -26.11 29.48 9.38
C HIS A 37 -24.72 29.80 9.91
N HIS A 38 -23.70 29.65 9.06
CA HIS A 38 -22.30 29.86 9.36
C HIS A 38 -21.67 30.78 8.33
N ASP A 39 -21.10 31.87 8.80
CA ASP A 39 -20.46 32.84 7.94
C ASP A 39 -19.10 32.33 7.44
N PRO A 40 -18.67 32.74 6.23
CA PRO A 40 -17.40 32.31 5.67
C PRO A 40 -16.18 32.70 6.52
N GLY A 41 -16.26 33.80 7.28
CA GLY A 41 -15.21 34.23 8.22
C GLY A 41 -15.24 33.52 9.57
N GLY A 42 -16.25 32.71 9.84
CA GLY A 42 -16.52 32.12 11.15
C GLY A 42 -15.64 30.93 11.50
N ILE A 43 -15.72 30.53 12.78
CA ILE A 43 -14.93 29.43 13.34
C ILE A 43 -15.19 28.10 12.64
N VAL A 44 -16.41 27.86 12.15
CA VAL A 44 -16.78 26.60 11.48
C VAL A 44 -15.97 26.40 10.21
N PHE A 45 -15.82 27.42 9.36
CA PHE A 45 -14.98 27.33 8.17
C PHE A 45 -13.50 27.12 8.50
N THR A 46 -13.01 27.74 9.57
CA THR A 46 -11.62 27.59 10.03
C THR A 46 -11.35 26.18 10.54
N VAL A 47 -12.28 25.60 11.30
CA VAL A 47 -12.17 24.22 11.79
C VAL A 47 -12.27 23.22 10.63
N LEU A 48 -13.19 23.42 9.68
CA LEU A 48 -13.29 22.55 8.49
C LEU A 48 -12.00 22.58 7.65
N ALA A 49 -11.39 23.75 7.47
CA ALA A 49 -10.10 23.89 6.80
C ALA A 49 -8.97 23.20 7.57
N ALA A 50 -8.92 23.34 8.90
CA ALA A 50 -7.90 22.68 9.73
C ALA A 50 -8.03 21.14 9.74
N LEU A 51 -9.27 20.62 9.82
CA LEU A 51 -9.54 19.18 9.85
C LEU A 51 -9.18 18.47 8.53
N SER A 52 -9.27 19.19 7.40
CA SER A 52 -8.93 18.64 6.08
C SER A 52 -7.51 18.08 5.99
N GLY A 53 -6.54 18.71 6.69
CA GLY A 53 -5.15 18.26 6.72
C GLY A 53 -4.93 17.05 7.62
N MET A 54 -5.73 16.90 8.68
CA MET A 54 -5.59 15.84 9.68
C MET A 54 -6.11 14.48 9.18
N GLU A 55 -7.15 14.47 8.34
CA GLU A 55 -7.74 13.22 7.86
C GLU A 55 -6.77 12.38 7.00
N ARG A 56 -5.85 13.01 6.27
CA ARG A 56 -4.85 12.28 5.48
C ARG A 56 -3.92 11.46 6.36
N GLU A 57 -3.40 12.06 7.42
CA GLU A 57 -2.49 11.38 8.34
C GLU A 57 -3.24 10.30 9.12
N TYR A 58 -4.48 10.59 9.56
CA TYR A 58 -5.33 9.62 10.23
C TYR A 58 -5.62 8.37 9.36
N ILE A 59 -5.97 8.55 8.08
CA ILE A 59 -6.21 7.43 7.15
C ILE A 59 -4.92 6.63 6.93
N ARG A 60 -3.78 7.33 6.82
CA ARG A 60 -2.48 6.69 6.64
C ARG A 60 -2.12 5.82 7.84
N ASP A 61 -2.20 6.36 9.05
CA ASP A 61 -1.89 5.66 10.29
C ASP A 61 -2.77 4.43 10.45
N LYS A 62 -4.09 4.57 10.23
CA LYS A 62 -5.01 3.43 10.29
C LYS A 62 -4.73 2.36 9.25
N THR A 63 -4.26 2.76 8.07
CA THR A 63 -3.87 1.81 7.03
C THR A 63 -2.60 1.05 7.43
N LEU A 64 -1.62 1.73 8.03
CA LEU A 64 -0.40 1.11 8.54
C LEU A 64 -0.69 0.15 9.70
N ASP A 65 -1.52 0.54 10.66
CA ASP A 65 -2.00 -0.32 11.76
C ASP A 65 -2.68 -1.58 11.22
N GLY A 66 -3.52 -1.41 10.19
CA GLY A 66 -4.20 -2.51 9.50
C GLY A 66 -3.22 -3.43 8.78
N HIS A 67 -2.19 -2.86 8.16
CA HIS A 67 -1.14 -3.62 7.51
C HIS A 67 -0.31 -4.44 8.50
N GLU A 68 0.08 -3.85 9.63
CA GLU A 68 0.79 -4.54 10.69
C GLU A 68 -0.05 -5.68 11.27
N SER A 69 -1.33 -5.40 11.57
CA SER A 69 -2.28 -6.40 12.07
C SER A 69 -2.45 -7.59 11.11
N ALA A 70 -2.49 -7.32 9.80
CA ALA A 70 -2.54 -8.36 8.79
C ALA A 70 -1.23 -9.17 8.71
N ARG A 71 -0.08 -8.50 8.84
CA ARG A 71 1.25 -9.15 8.86
C ARG A 71 1.39 -10.09 10.06
N VAL A 72 0.94 -9.67 11.25
CA VAL A 72 0.88 -10.51 12.46
C VAL A 72 0.01 -11.76 12.24
N ARG A 73 -1.08 -11.63 11.48
CA ARG A 73 -1.96 -12.76 11.11
C ARG A 73 -1.42 -13.60 9.94
N GLY A 74 -0.17 -13.38 9.53
CA GLY A 74 0.47 -14.13 8.44
C GLY A 74 -0.05 -13.79 7.04
N LYS A 75 -0.73 -12.65 6.86
CA LYS A 75 -1.15 -12.19 5.52
C LYS A 75 -0.05 -11.31 4.92
N ASN A 76 0.47 -11.72 3.77
CA ASN A 76 1.39 -10.91 2.99
C ASN A 76 0.64 -9.76 2.32
N ILE A 77 1.16 -8.55 2.52
CA ILE A 77 0.63 -7.33 1.92
C ILE A 77 1.55 -6.91 0.78
N GLY A 78 0.97 -6.77 -0.41
CA GLY A 78 1.69 -6.55 -1.66
C GLY A 78 1.22 -7.50 -2.77
N GLY A 79 1.94 -7.50 -3.89
CA GLY A 79 1.66 -8.42 -5.00
C GLY A 79 1.87 -9.87 -4.58
N ALA A 80 0.95 -10.76 -4.98
CA ALA A 80 1.06 -12.19 -4.68
C ALA A 80 2.41 -12.75 -5.12
N THR A 81 3.14 -13.38 -4.19
CA THR A 81 4.32 -14.18 -4.51
C THR A 81 3.87 -15.36 -5.35
N VAL A 82 4.29 -15.38 -6.62
CA VAL A 82 4.03 -16.49 -7.55
C VAL A 82 5.12 -17.57 -7.47
N THR A 83 6.12 -17.32 -6.65
CA THR A 83 7.31 -18.12 -6.46
C THR A 83 7.10 -19.09 -5.29
N ASP A 84 7.34 -20.37 -5.51
CA ASP A 84 7.36 -21.39 -4.46
C ASP A 84 8.75 -22.04 -4.35
N PRO A 85 9.04 -22.79 -3.25
CA PRO A 85 10.36 -23.42 -3.07
C PRO A 85 10.73 -24.40 -4.17
N ALA A 86 9.76 -25.11 -4.73
CA ALA A 86 9.99 -26.08 -5.81
C ALA A 86 10.41 -25.39 -7.11
N MET A 87 9.75 -24.29 -7.47
CA MET A 87 10.11 -23.44 -8.60
C MET A 87 11.50 -22.85 -8.42
N LEU A 88 11.83 -22.37 -7.21
CA LEU A 88 13.17 -21.83 -6.92
C LEU A 88 14.24 -22.90 -7.09
N SER A 89 14.05 -24.09 -6.53
CA SER A 89 14.98 -25.21 -6.68
C SER A 89 15.22 -25.56 -8.15
N MET A 90 14.15 -25.65 -8.96
CA MET A 90 14.27 -25.91 -10.39
C MET A 90 14.98 -24.76 -11.12
N ALA A 91 14.70 -23.51 -10.77
CA ALA A 91 15.34 -22.35 -11.37
C ALA A 91 16.84 -22.29 -11.08
N LEU A 92 17.25 -22.63 -9.86
CA LEU A 92 18.66 -22.74 -9.47
C LEU A 92 19.35 -23.84 -10.27
N HIS A 93 18.72 -25.02 -10.39
CA HIS A 93 19.26 -26.12 -11.19
C HIS A 93 19.48 -25.73 -12.66
N LEU A 94 18.51 -25.05 -13.29
CA LEU A 94 18.63 -24.59 -14.68
C LEU A 94 19.67 -23.46 -14.83
N ARG A 95 19.82 -22.61 -13.81
CA ARG A 95 20.88 -21.58 -13.75
C ARG A 95 22.26 -22.23 -13.71
N ASP A 96 22.43 -23.28 -12.90
CA ASP A 96 23.72 -23.99 -12.76
C ASP A 96 24.12 -24.71 -14.05
N GLN A 97 23.13 -25.08 -14.89
CA GLN A 97 23.36 -25.57 -16.26
C GLN A 97 23.73 -24.47 -17.27
N GLY A 98 23.82 -23.21 -16.84
CA GLY A 98 24.18 -22.07 -17.70
C GLY A 98 23.06 -21.58 -18.61
N GLN A 99 21.79 -21.93 -18.34
CA GLN A 99 20.68 -21.48 -19.19
C GLN A 99 20.38 -19.99 -19.02
N SER A 100 19.86 -19.36 -20.09
CA SER A 100 19.47 -17.96 -20.04
C SER A 100 18.19 -17.76 -19.21
N LEU A 101 18.00 -16.56 -18.65
CA LEU A 101 16.79 -16.22 -17.89
C LEU A 101 15.49 -16.44 -18.69
N ARG A 102 15.53 -16.28 -20.03
CA ARG A 102 14.37 -16.53 -20.90
C ARG A 102 14.07 -18.02 -21.00
N ASP A 103 15.09 -18.85 -21.13
CA ASP A 103 14.94 -20.30 -21.26
C ASP A 103 14.45 -20.91 -19.95
N ILE A 104 15.00 -20.43 -18.82
CA ILE A 104 14.53 -20.78 -17.47
C ILE A 104 13.05 -20.43 -17.34
N ALA A 105 12.66 -19.19 -17.68
CA ALA A 105 11.26 -18.76 -17.61
C ALA A 105 10.33 -19.60 -18.49
N ALA A 106 10.79 -20.06 -19.65
CA ALA A 106 10.03 -20.90 -20.56
C ALA A 106 9.81 -22.33 -20.04
N GLN A 107 10.71 -22.83 -19.19
CA GLN A 107 10.68 -24.19 -18.64
C GLN A 107 9.97 -24.27 -17.27
N LEU A 108 9.75 -23.14 -16.60
CA LEU A 108 9.06 -23.08 -15.31
C LEU A 108 7.54 -22.92 -15.46
N LEU A 109 6.80 -23.41 -14.46
CA LEU A 109 5.36 -23.23 -14.33
C LEU A 109 4.99 -22.75 -12.93
N ILE A 110 4.13 -21.72 -12.86
CA ILE A 110 3.57 -21.24 -11.60
C ILE A 110 2.62 -22.29 -11.03
N THR A 111 2.91 -22.74 -9.83
CA THR A 111 2.22 -23.83 -9.12
C THR A 111 1.12 -23.32 -8.19
N GLN A 112 1.21 -22.06 -7.74
CA GLN A 112 0.32 -21.47 -6.75
C GLN A 112 -0.24 -20.08 -7.14
N GLY A 113 -1.35 -19.69 -6.50
CA GLY A 113 -1.99 -18.38 -6.67
C GLY A 113 -2.77 -18.21 -7.98
N LYS A 114 -3.21 -16.97 -8.24
CA LYS A 114 -4.09 -16.61 -9.37
C LYS A 114 -3.50 -16.92 -10.76
N LYS A 115 -2.17 -17.02 -10.86
CA LYS A 115 -1.44 -17.28 -12.12
C LYS A 115 -1.01 -18.74 -12.28
N LYS A 116 -1.57 -19.67 -11.49
CA LYS A 116 -1.29 -21.11 -11.59
C LYS A 116 -1.42 -21.61 -13.04
N GLY A 117 -0.46 -22.43 -13.47
CA GLY A 117 -0.37 -23.00 -14.82
C GLY A 117 0.24 -22.06 -15.86
N LYS A 118 0.52 -20.79 -15.54
CA LYS A 118 1.21 -19.87 -16.45
C LYS A 118 2.72 -19.92 -16.25
N ARG A 119 3.46 -19.58 -17.31
CA ARG A 119 4.91 -19.39 -17.26
C ARG A 119 5.25 -18.05 -16.57
N PRO A 120 6.27 -18.01 -15.70
CA PRO A 120 6.76 -16.75 -15.14
C PRO A 120 7.41 -15.89 -16.23
N SER A 121 7.54 -14.58 -15.99
CA SER A 121 8.33 -13.72 -16.87
C SER A 121 9.83 -13.83 -16.51
N PRO A 122 10.75 -13.51 -17.43
CA PRO A 122 12.18 -13.45 -17.11
C PRO A 122 12.50 -12.51 -15.93
N ALA A 123 11.72 -11.44 -15.76
CA ALA A 123 11.85 -10.53 -14.61
C ALA A 123 11.46 -11.20 -13.28
N THR A 124 10.44 -12.06 -13.29
CA THR A 124 10.08 -12.87 -12.11
C THR A 124 11.20 -13.84 -11.74
N VAL A 125 11.81 -14.49 -12.74
CA VAL A 125 12.95 -15.40 -12.53
C VAL A 125 14.16 -14.65 -11.98
N MET A 126 14.50 -13.49 -12.57
CA MET A 126 15.59 -12.65 -12.09
C MET A 126 15.39 -12.20 -10.65
N ARG A 127 14.19 -11.72 -10.30
CA ARG A 127 13.87 -11.33 -8.92
C ARG A 127 13.99 -12.51 -7.95
N MET A 128 13.42 -13.67 -8.31
CA MET A 128 13.49 -14.88 -7.49
C MET A 128 14.94 -15.31 -7.19
N LEU A 129 15.80 -15.34 -8.22
CA LEU A 129 17.19 -15.74 -8.06
C LEU A 129 17.99 -14.71 -7.24
N ARG A 130 17.73 -13.42 -7.47
CA ARG A 130 18.34 -12.34 -6.71
C ARG A 130 17.96 -12.37 -5.23
N ASP A 131 16.67 -12.54 -4.93
CA ASP A 131 16.18 -12.63 -3.55
C ASP A 131 16.85 -13.82 -2.83
N HIS A 132 17.05 -14.95 -3.52
CA HIS A 132 17.78 -16.10 -2.98
C HIS A 132 19.26 -15.78 -2.70
N ASP A 133 19.96 -15.16 -3.65
CA ASP A 133 21.37 -14.82 -3.50
C ASP A 133 21.59 -13.77 -2.39
N GLU A 134 20.69 -12.79 -2.24
CA GLU A 134 20.68 -11.82 -1.13
C GLU A 134 20.44 -12.50 0.22
N HIS A 135 19.56 -13.51 0.28
CA HIS A 135 19.34 -14.29 1.51
C HIS A 135 20.50 -15.23 1.85
N ALA A 136 21.15 -15.84 0.84
CA ALA A 136 22.31 -16.69 1.04
C ALA A 136 23.51 -15.88 1.58
N THR A 137 23.80 -14.72 0.97
CA THR A 137 24.86 -13.81 1.42
C THR A 137 24.61 -13.26 2.83
N ALA A 138 23.36 -12.94 3.18
CA ALA A 138 22.99 -12.50 4.52
C ALA A 138 23.14 -13.62 5.57
N ALA A 139 22.83 -14.87 5.22
CA ALA A 139 23.03 -16.03 6.09
C ALA A 139 24.52 -16.29 6.35
N GLU A 140 25.36 -16.27 5.30
CA GLU A 140 26.82 -16.42 5.41
C GLU A 140 27.44 -15.32 6.28
N THR A 141 26.96 -14.07 6.15
CA THR A 141 27.47 -12.94 6.95
C THR A 141 27.17 -13.11 8.44
N ASN A 142 26.00 -13.67 8.78
CA ASN A 142 25.56 -13.84 10.16
C ASN A 142 26.22 -15.06 10.86
N GLU A 143 26.77 -16.00 10.10
CA GLU A 143 27.55 -17.13 10.62
C GLU A 143 29.02 -16.77 10.94
N ILE A 144 29.53 -15.68 10.35
CA ILE A 144 30.92 -15.23 10.53
C ILE A 144 31.10 -14.37 11.79
N GLU A 145 30.02 -13.82 12.37
CA GLU A 145 30.05 -13.04 13.61
C GLU A 145 29.47 -13.86 14.78
N PRO A 146 30.27 -14.74 15.44
CA PRO A 146 29.80 -15.42 16.64
C PRO A 146 29.61 -14.38 17.74
N ALA A 147 28.44 -14.41 18.36
CA ALA A 147 28.06 -13.58 19.50
C ALA A 147 29.22 -13.44 20.51
N ARG A 148 29.67 -12.20 20.72
CA ARG A 148 30.53 -11.82 21.83
C ARG A 148 29.71 -11.55 23.09
#